data_AF-U2TLA4-F1
#
_entry.id   AF-U2TLA4-F1
#
_cell.length_a   1.000
_cell.length_b   1.000
_cell.length_c   1.000
_cell.angle_alpha   90.00
_cell.angle_beta   90.00
_cell.angle_gamma   90.00
#
_symmetry.space_group_name_H-M   'P 1'
#
loop_
_entity.id
_entity.type
_entity.pdbx_description
1 polymer ?
#
loop_
_entity_poly.entity_id
_entity_poly.type
_entity_poly.pdbx_seq_one_letter_code
_entity_poly.pdbx_strand_id
1 'polypeptide(L)'
;MRIDIIGLKDALEKNVGVWDARAEEAERLAARLEAFDPASLGLEGEGYSALRERVTSHAPFAKSQASLLRSLSEGCARNLDAAALLEPFEPDGSVDTDHLSDELSRARSELDEGLYRHPPLLRAGHALSPGPSSGTLESDLFEGGGWMASPSRGSRGSSTPTSSSTVTPG
;
A
#
# COMPACT_ATOMS: atom_id res chain seq x y z
N MET A 1 0.12 14.53 18.58
CA MET A 1 0.81 13.29 18.16
C MET A 1 2.02 13.71 17.33
N ARG A 2 3.20 13.12 17.55
CA ARG A 2 4.42 13.51 16.81
C ARG A 2 4.79 12.48 15.75
N ILE A 3 5.07 12.94 14.54
CA ILE A 3 5.51 12.13 13.41
C ILE A 3 6.96 12.48 13.07
N ASP A 4 7.86 11.50 13.15
CA ASP A 4 9.25 11.64 12.72
C ASP A 4 9.35 11.46 11.21
N ILE A 5 9.48 12.56 10.47
CA ILE A 5 9.55 12.55 9.00
C ILE A 5 10.89 12.01 8.53
N ILE A 6 11.99 12.33 9.23
CA ILE A 6 13.34 11.90 8.84
C ILE A 6 13.44 10.38 9.01
N GLY A 7 13.08 9.86 10.18
CA GLY A 7 13.08 8.42 10.45
C GLY A 7 12.14 7.64 9.52
N LEU A 8 11.02 8.23 9.11
CA LEU A 8 10.12 7.63 8.12
C LEU A 8 10.79 7.51 6.73
N LYS A 9 11.44 8.58 6.25
CA LYS A 9 12.16 8.58 4.97
C LYS A 9 13.27 7.54 4.95
N ASP A 10 14.10 7.51 5.99
CA ASP A 10 15.19 6.54 6.14
C ASP A 10 14.68 5.09 6.15
N ALA A 11 13.56 4.83 6.86
CA ALA A 11 12.96 3.51 6.91
C ALA A 11 12.40 3.08 5.54
N LEU A 12 11.76 3.99 4.80
CA LEU A 12 11.23 3.72 3.47
C LEU A 12 12.35 3.43 2.47
N GLU A 13 13.39 4.25 2.44
CA GLU A 13 14.57 4.04 1.56
C GLU A 13 15.24 2.68 1.84
N LYS A 14 15.47 2.36 3.12
CA LYS A 14 16.00 1.05 3.51
C LYS A 14 15.10 -0.10 3.05
N ASN A 15 13.78 0.05 3.18
CA ASN A 15 12.83 -0.99 2.79
C ASN A 15 12.78 -1.21 1.28
N VAL A 16 12.87 -0.16 0.46
CA VAL A 16 13.02 -0.28 -1.00
C VAL A 16 14.20 -1.20 -1.33
N GLY A 17 15.39 -0.88 -0.82
CA GLY A 17 16.59 -1.69 -1.09
C GLY A 17 16.49 -3.14 -0.60
N VAL A 18 15.87 -3.37 0.58
CA VAL A 18 15.68 -4.72 1.12
C VAL A 18 14.71 -5.54 0.25
N TRP A 19 13.61 -4.94 -0.20
CA TRP A 19 12.61 -5.63 -1.01
C TRP A 19 13.10 -5.93 -2.41
N ASP A 20 13.81 -4.99 -3.04
CA ASP A 20 14.43 -5.20 -4.35
C ASP A 20 15.45 -6.33 -4.32
N ALA A 21 16.38 -6.32 -3.36
CA ALA A 21 17.39 -7.38 -3.24
C ALA A 21 16.76 -8.77 -3.04
N ARG A 22 15.66 -8.86 -2.28
CA ARG A 22 14.91 -10.11 -2.09
C ARG A 22 14.14 -10.52 -3.33
N ALA A 23 13.57 -9.57 -4.07
CA ALA A 23 12.88 -9.84 -5.33
C ALA A 23 13.86 -10.44 -6.34
N GLU A 24 15.06 -9.85 -6.49
CA GLU A 24 16.10 -10.39 -7.38
C GLU A 24 16.56 -11.80 -6.98
N GLU A 25 16.72 -12.07 -5.68
CA GLU A 25 17.09 -13.42 -5.22
C GLU A 25 15.99 -14.44 -5.55
N ALA A 26 14.72 -14.07 -5.40
CA ALA A 26 13.60 -14.92 -5.79
C ALA A 26 13.55 -15.17 -7.31
N GLU A 27 13.89 -14.17 -8.13
CA GLU A 27 14.01 -14.35 -9.58
C GLU A 27 15.17 -15.25 -9.98
N ARG A 28 16.33 -15.08 -9.34
CA ARG A 28 17.49 -15.98 -9.55
C ARG A 28 17.12 -17.41 -9.17
N LEU A 29 16.40 -17.61 -8.07
CA LEU A 29 15.92 -18.93 -7.68
C LEU A 29 14.95 -19.51 -8.72
N ALA A 30 13.98 -18.72 -9.19
CA ALA A 30 13.07 -19.14 -10.24
C ALA A 30 13.81 -19.58 -11.52
N ALA A 31 14.77 -18.77 -11.98
CA ALA A 31 15.59 -19.09 -13.14
C ALA A 31 16.38 -20.38 -12.95
N ARG A 32 16.93 -20.62 -11.76
CA ARG A 32 17.63 -21.87 -11.43
C ARG A 32 16.72 -23.09 -11.43
N LEU A 33 15.48 -22.96 -10.95
CA LEU A 33 14.50 -24.03 -10.96
C LEU A 33 14.05 -24.38 -12.39
N GLU A 34 13.90 -23.38 -13.26
CA GLU A 34 13.53 -23.59 -14.67
C GLU A 34 14.67 -24.16 -15.51
N ALA A 35 15.90 -23.74 -15.22
CA ALA A 35 17.10 -24.23 -15.88
C ALA A 35 17.53 -25.63 -15.37
N PHE A 36 16.87 -26.19 -14.35
CA PHE A 36 17.19 -27.51 -13.86
C PHE A 36 16.86 -28.57 -14.92
N ASP A 37 17.91 -29.17 -15.46
CA ASP A 37 17.81 -30.23 -16.46
C ASP A 37 18.83 -31.35 -16.20
N PRO A 38 18.39 -32.49 -15.62
CA PRO A 38 19.25 -33.66 -15.41
C PRO A 38 19.85 -34.22 -16.71
N ALA A 39 19.16 -34.07 -17.84
CA ALA A 39 19.63 -34.61 -19.13
C ALA A 39 20.94 -33.93 -19.57
N SER A 40 21.15 -32.66 -19.21
CA SER A 40 22.41 -31.95 -19.45
C SER A 40 23.64 -32.60 -18.78
N LEU A 41 23.43 -33.46 -17.78
CA LEU A 41 24.46 -34.22 -17.06
C LEU A 41 24.51 -35.70 -17.49
N GLY A 42 23.79 -36.08 -18.56
CA GLY A 42 23.65 -37.47 -19.00
C GLY A 42 22.76 -38.32 -18.09
N LEU A 43 21.96 -37.69 -17.21
CA LEU A 43 21.01 -38.38 -16.34
C LEU A 43 19.65 -38.46 -17.03
N GLU A 44 19.40 -39.59 -17.67
CA GLU A 44 18.20 -39.85 -18.47
C GLU A 44 17.35 -40.99 -17.88
N GLY A 45 16.06 -40.98 -18.20
CA GLY A 45 15.09 -41.99 -17.75
C GLY A 45 13.93 -41.40 -16.93
N GLU A 46 12.87 -42.18 -16.75
CA GLU A 46 11.60 -41.72 -16.16
C GLU A 46 11.76 -41.10 -14.77
N GLY A 47 12.64 -41.65 -13.92
CA GLY A 47 12.89 -41.11 -12.59
C GLY A 47 13.48 -39.70 -12.60
N TYR A 48 14.41 -39.42 -13.52
CA TYR A 48 15.01 -38.09 -13.67
C TYR A 48 14.04 -37.10 -14.34
N SER A 49 13.22 -37.57 -15.28
CA SER A 49 12.13 -36.75 -15.85
C SER A 49 11.11 -36.34 -14.79
N ALA A 50 10.69 -37.27 -13.93
CA ALA A 50 9.78 -36.97 -12.82
C ALA A 50 10.41 -36.02 -11.79
N LEU A 51 11.71 -36.18 -11.50
CA LEU A 51 12.45 -35.25 -10.65
C LEU A 51 12.50 -33.84 -11.27
N ARG A 52 12.80 -33.74 -12.57
CA ARG A 52 12.81 -32.47 -13.30
C ARG A 52 11.47 -31.77 -13.20
N GLU A 53 10.39 -32.48 -13.52
CA GLU A 53 9.03 -31.93 -13.44
C GLU A 53 8.72 -31.40 -12.04
N ARG A 54 9.01 -32.20 -10.99
CA ARG A 54 8.82 -31.78 -9.60
C ARG A 54 9.63 -30.52 -9.25
N VAL A 55 10.91 -30.44 -9.63
CA VAL A 55 11.75 -29.26 -9.37
C VAL A 55 11.21 -28.03 -10.11
N THR A 56 10.94 -28.16 -11.41
CA THR A 56 10.43 -27.06 -12.24
C THR A 56 9.04 -26.57 -11.78
N SER A 57 8.22 -27.44 -11.19
CA SER A 57 6.90 -27.08 -10.65
C SER A 57 6.94 -26.04 -9.53
N HIS A 58 8.10 -25.83 -8.89
CA HIS A 58 8.29 -24.81 -7.86
C HIS A 58 8.66 -23.44 -8.43
N ALA A 59 9.07 -23.34 -9.70
CA ALA A 59 9.45 -22.07 -10.31
C ALA A 59 8.34 -21.01 -10.30
N PRO A 60 7.06 -21.34 -10.58
CA PRO A 60 5.97 -20.36 -10.52
C PRO A 60 5.79 -19.72 -9.14
N PHE A 61 6.05 -20.47 -8.07
CA PHE A 61 5.99 -19.95 -6.70
C PHE A 61 7.12 -18.94 -6.43
N ALA A 62 8.35 -19.24 -6.86
CA ALA A 62 9.46 -18.29 -6.74
C ALA A 62 9.22 -17.01 -7.56
N LYS A 63 8.62 -17.14 -8.75
CA LYS A 63 8.22 -15.98 -9.58
C LYS A 63 7.14 -15.13 -8.90
N SER A 64 6.11 -15.75 -8.31
CA SER A 64 5.06 -14.99 -7.62
C SER A 64 5.60 -14.27 -6.39
N GLN A 65 6.53 -14.89 -5.66
CA GLN A 65 7.24 -14.25 -4.55
C GLN A 65 8.05 -13.04 -5.02
N ALA A 66 8.80 -13.17 -6.12
CA ALA A 66 9.54 -12.05 -6.71
C ALA A 66 8.62 -10.88 -7.07
N SER A 67 7.50 -11.15 -7.74
CA SER A 67 6.52 -10.12 -8.09
C SER A 67 5.95 -9.40 -6.88
N LEU A 68 5.58 -10.14 -5.82
CA LEU A 68 5.09 -9.55 -4.58
C LEU A 68 6.14 -8.61 -3.95
N LEU A 69 7.38 -9.06 -3.86
CA LEU A 69 8.47 -8.28 -3.27
C LEU A 69 8.75 -7.02 -4.07
N ARG A 70 8.70 -7.09 -5.40
CA ARG A 70 8.82 -5.92 -6.27
C ARG A 70 7.67 -4.93 -6.05
N SER A 71 6.42 -5.40 -5.95
CA SER A 71 5.29 -4.52 -5.63
C SER A 71 5.41 -3.86 -4.25
N LEU A 72 5.99 -4.54 -3.26
CA LEU A 72 6.27 -3.94 -1.95
C LEU A 72 7.34 -2.85 -2.07
N SER A 73 8.41 -3.10 -2.82
CA SER A 73 9.44 -2.10 -3.09
C SER A 73 8.87 -0.87 -3.80
N GLU A 74 8.11 -1.05 -4.86
CA GLU A 74 7.41 0.03 -5.59
C GLU A 74 6.43 0.80 -4.70
N GLY A 75 5.78 0.12 -3.76
CA GLY A 75 4.95 0.76 -2.73
C GLY A 75 5.77 1.62 -1.78
N CYS A 76 6.91 1.12 -1.30
CA CYS A 76 7.84 1.88 -0.46
C CYS A 76 8.42 3.10 -1.21
N ALA A 77 8.80 2.94 -2.48
CA ALA A 77 9.31 4.03 -3.30
C ALA A 77 8.27 5.14 -3.50
N ARG A 78 7.02 4.78 -3.86
CA ARG A 78 5.92 5.76 -3.96
C ARG A 78 5.64 6.46 -2.63
N ASN A 79 5.72 5.73 -1.52
CA ASN A 79 5.56 6.33 -0.19
C ASN A 79 6.73 7.27 0.15
N LEU A 80 7.94 6.95 -0.29
CA LEU A 80 9.12 7.80 -0.11
C LEU A 80 8.97 9.10 -0.91
N ASP A 81 8.53 9.01 -2.16
CA ASP A 81 8.23 10.18 -3.00
C ASP A 81 7.15 11.07 -2.36
N ALA A 82 6.09 10.45 -1.82
CA ALA A 82 5.05 11.19 -1.10
C ALA A 82 5.59 11.82 0.19
N ALA A 83 6.43 11.11 0.95
CA ALA A 83 7.06 11.62 2.17
C ALA A 83 8.04 12.75 1.87
N ALA A 84 8.68 12.77 0.69
CA ALA A 84 9.59 13.84 0.27
C ALA A 84 8.89 15.21 0.19
N LEU A 85 7.59 15.23 -0.07
CA LEU A 85 6.76 16.45 -0.08
C LEU A 85 6.42 16.97 1.32
N LEU A 86 6.66 16.18 2.37
CA LEU A 86 6.42 16.60 3.75
C LEU A 86 7.60 17.44 4.24
N GLU A 87 7.28 18.68 4.62
CA GLU A 87 8.19 19.59 5.31
C GLU A 87 8.05 19.41 6.83
N PRO A 88 9.16 19.28 7.56
CA PRO A 88 9.14 19.33 9.01
C PRO A 88 8.59 20.66 9.52
N PHE A 89 7.71 20.60 10.51
CA PHE A 89 7.19 21.79 11.19
C PHE A 89 8.02 22.15 12.42
N GLU A 90 8.68 21.14 13.01
CA GLU A 90 9.49 21.29 14.22
C GLU A 90 10.99 21.31 13.90
N PRO A 91 11.83 21.98 14.72
CA PRO A 91 13.28 22.05 14.53
C PRO A 91 13.99 20.69 14.58
N ASP A 92 13.37 19.71 15.23
CA ASP A 92 13.87 18.33 15.35
C ASP A 92 13.56 17.46 14.13
N GLY A 93 12.91 18.02 13.09
CA GLY A 93 12.55 17.28 11.88
C GLY A 93 11.21 16.56 11.97
N SER A 94 10.48 16.72 13.08
CA SER A 94 9.16 16.11 13.28
C SER A 94 8.01 17.04 12.88
N VAL A 95 6.81 16.47 12.86
CA VAL A 95 5.55 17.22 12.83
C VAL A 95 4.74 16.87 14.06
N ASP A 96 4.47 17.87 14.89
CA ASP A 96 3.52 17.77 15.98
C ASP A 96 2.12 18.15 15.50
N THR A 97 1.27 17.14 15.29
CA THR A 97 -0.08 17.33 14.74
C THR A 97 -0.99 18.11 15.66
N ASP A 98 -0.72 18.08 16.97
CA ASP A 98 -1.57 18.77 17.95
C ASP A 98 -1.21 20.26 17.96
N HIS A 99 0.09 20.57 17.90
CA HIS A 99 0.59 21.93 17.73
C HIS A 99 0.06 22.58 16.45
N LEU A 100 0.14 21.87 15.31
CA LEU A 100 -0.43 22.36 14.04
C LEU A 100 -1.94 22.61 14.11
N SER A 101 -2.69 21.75 14.82
CA SER A 101 -4.13 21.92 15.02
C SER A 101 -4.45 23.16 15.87
N ASP A 102 -3.66 23.42 16.91
CA ASP A 102 -3.79 24.60 17.77
C ASP A 102 -3.47 25.89 17.02
N GLU A 103 -2.40 25.90 16.21
CA GLU A 103 -2.07 27.04 15.36
C GLU A 103 -3.12 27.31 14.29
N LEU A 104 -3.63 26.27 13.62
CA LEU A 104 -4.71 26.40 12.65
C LEU A 104 -5.97 26.98 13.29
N SER A 105 -6.29 26.53 14.51
CA SER A 105 -7.43 27.05 15.28
C SER A 105 -7.24 28.53 15.63
N ARG A 106 -6.04 28.91 16.08
CA ARG A 106 -5.69 30.31 16.36
C ARG A 106 -5.78 31.19 15.11
N ALA A 107 -5.19 30.76 14.00
CA ALA A 107 -5.22 31.50 12.74
C ALA A 107 -6.65 31.68 12.20
N ARG A 108 -7.52 30.68 12.35
CA ARG A 108 -8.95 30.79 12.00
C ARG A 108 -9.69 31.78 12.88
N SER A 109 -9.44 31.76 14.20
CA SER A 109 -10.04 32.74 15.11
C SER A 109 -9.57 34.17 14.81
N GLU A 110 -8.31 34.37 14.44
CA GLU A 110 -7.78 35.68 14.04
C GLU A 110 -8.37 36.17 12.72
N LEU A 111 -8.62 35.28 11.76
CA LEU A 111 -9.33 35.59 10.52
C LEU A 111 -10.78 36.01 10.78
N ASP A 112 -11.50 35.29 11.65
CA ASP A 112 -12.87 35.63 12.03
C ASP A 112 -12.93 36.97 12.77
N GLU A 113 -12.04 37.20 13.75
CA GLU A 113 -11.91 38.49 14.46
C GLU A 113 -11.48 39.64 13.53
N GLY A 114 -10.60 39.37 12.56
CA GLY A 114 -10.22 40.32 11.52
C GLY A 114 -11.39 40.69 10.61
N LEU A 115 -12.26 39.72 10.28
CA LEU A 115 -13.51 39.94 9.55
C LEU A 115 -14.52 40.76 10.38
N TYR A 116 -14.52 40.62 11.71
CA TYR A 116 -15.34 41.41 12.62
C TYR A 116 -14.82 42.85 12.78
N ARG A 117 -13.49 43.06 12.82
CA ARG A 117 -12.88 44.39 12.88
C ARG A 117 -12.94 45.16 11.57
N HIS A 118 -12.90 44.46 10.45
CA HIS A 118 -13.00 45.03 9.11
C HIS A 118 -14.02 44.23 8.29
N PRO A 119 -15.33 44.44 8.50
CA PRO A 119 -16.33 43.79 7.66
C PRO A 119 -16.08 44.23 6.21
N PRO A 120 -16.16 43.30 5.23
CA PRO A 120 -16.07 43.68 3.83
C PRO A 120 -17.15 44.73 3.56
N LEU A 121 -16.74 45.92 3.13
CA LEU A 121 -17.67 46.98 2.74
C LEU A 121 -18.48 46.45 1.55
N LEU A 122 -19.69 45.97 1.83
CA LEU A 122 -20.70 45.69 0.82
C LEU A 122 -21.01 47.02 0.13
N ARG A 123 -20.35 47.26 -1.01
CA ARG A 123 -20.65 48.37 -1.89
C ARG A 123 -22.05 48.14 -2.45
N ALA A 124 -23.05 48.73 -1.80
CA ALA A 124 -24.42 48.75 -2.27
C ALA A 124 -24.48 49.41 -3.66
N GLY A 125 -24.73 48.59 -4.68
CA GLY A 125 -24.98 49.01 -6.06
C GLY A 125 -26.17 48.22 -6.60
N HIS A 126 -27.34 48.85 -6.54
CA HIS A 126 -28.57 48.66 -7.31
C HIS A 126 -28.87 47.32 -8.03
N ALA A 127 -30.01 46.75 -7.59
CA ALA A 127 -31.13 46.17 -8.36
C ALA A 127 -30.93 44.94 -9.28
N LEU A 128 -31.65 43.85 -8.96
CA LEU A 128 -32.85 43.39 -9.70
C LEU A 128 -33.53 42.22 -8.97
N SER A 129 -34.87 42.23 -8.98
CA SER A 129 -35.77 41.21 -8.44
C SER A 129 -35.57 39.81 -9.06
N PRO A 130 -35.98 38.72 -8.39
CA PRO A 130 -35.80 37.36 -8.89
C PRO A 130 -36.94 36.98 -9.84
N GLY A 131 -36.59 36.57 -11.07
CA GLY A 131 -37.46 35.79 -11.94
C GLY A 131 -37.13 34.30 -11.78
N PRO A 132 -38.12 33.39 -11.71
CA PRO A 132 -37.86 31.96 -11.65
C PRO A 132 -37.59 31.46 -13.07
N SER A 133 -36.36 31.05 -13.36
CA SER A 133 -36.07 30.24 -14.53
C SER A 133 -35.60 28.87 -14.09
N SER A 134 -36.51 27.92 -14.24
CA SER A 134 -36.26 26.49 -14.26
C SER A 134 -35.14 26.17 -15.26
N GLY A 135 -34.22 25.32 -14.85
CA GLY A 135 -33.06 24.92 -15.63
C GLY A 135 -32.37 23.77 -14.91
N THR A 136 -33.04 22.62 -14.91
CA THR A 136 -32.49 21.31 -14.56
C THR A 136 -31.31 21.04 -15.49
N LEU A 137 -30.09 21.00 -14.96
CA LEU A 137 -28.95 20.38 -15.63
C LEU A 137 -28.53 19.17 -14.80
N GLU A 138 -29.03 18.05 -15.31
CA GLU A 138 -28.51 16.68 -15.28
C GLU A 138 -27.18 16.48 -14.55
N SER A 139 -27.30 15.78 -13.43
CA SER A 139 -26.21 15.09 -12.76
C SER A 139 -25.86 13.82 -13.55
N ASP A 140 -24.96 13.91 -14.51
CA ASP A 140 -24.37 12.71 -15.15
C ASP A 140 -22.90 12.95 -15.47
N LEU A 141 -22.03 12.77 -14.48
CA LEU A 141 -20.65 12.33 -14.71
C LEU A 141 -20.01 11.90 -13.39
N PHE A 142 -20.09 10.61 -13.06
CA PHE A 142 -19.02 9.79 -12.48
C PHE A 142 -19.58 8.39 -12.20
N GLU A 143 -19.92 7.67 -13.28
CA GLU A 143 -20.05 6.22 -13.25
C GLU A 143 -18.74 5.64 -13.80
N GLY A 144 -17.91 5.09 -12.91
CA GLY A 144 -16.59 4.60 -13.29
C GLY A 144 -15.84 3.96 -12.13
N GLY A 145 -16.06 2.66 -11.92
CA GLY A 145 -15.02 1.79 -11.35
C GLY A 145 -15.20 1.34 -9.89
N GLY A 146 -16.33 0.71 -9.57
CA GLY A 146 -16.43 -0.15 -8.40
C GLY A 146 -15.66 -1.45 -8.59
N TRP A 147 -14.43 -1.53 -8.09
CA TRP A 147 -13.69 -2.79 -7.91
C TRP A 147 -13.06 -2.82 -6.52
N MET A 148 -13.82 -3.32 -5.53
CA MET A 148 -13.28 -4.14 -4.44
C MET A 148 -14.43 -4.96 -3.86
N ALA A 149 -14.56 -6.19 -4.36
CA ALA A 149 -15.30 -7.23 -3.67
C ALA A 149 -14.44 -7.72 -2.49
N SER A 150 -14.91 -7.45 -1.28
CA SER A 150 -14.44 -8.10 -0.06
C SER A 150 -14.66 -9.62 -0.16
N PRO A 151 -13.69 -10.49 0.18
CA PRO A 151 -14.01 -11.86 0.50
C PRO A 151 -14.62 -11.91 1.90
N SER A 152 -15.91 -12.20 1.91
CA SER A 152 -16.68 -12.60 3.07
C SER A 152 -15.98 -13.73 3.82
N ARG A 153 -15.90 -13.53 5.13
CA ARG A 153 -15.44 -14.44 6.18
C ARG A 153 -16.16 -15.80 6.08
N GLY A 154 -15.54 -16.75 5.41
CA GLY A 154 -15.96 -18.15 5.36
C GLY A 154 -15.57 -18.87 6.66
N SER A 155 -16.56 -19.06 7.54
CA SER A 155 -16.50 -20.02 8.64
C SER A 155 -16.22 -21.42 8.10
N ARG A 156 -15.08 -22.01 8.46
CA ARG A 156 -14.81 -23.45 8.28
C ARG A 156 -14.24 -24.04 9.55
N GLY A 157 -15.12 -24.77 10.24
CA GLY A 157 -14.88 -26.04 10.92
C GLY A 157 -13.51 -26.22 11.57
N SER A 158 -13.47 -26.01 12.88
CA SER A 158 -12.61 -26.75 13.79
C SER A 158 -12.76 -28.25 13.54
N SER A 159 -11.68 -28.90 13.12
CA SER A 159 -11.52 -30.36 13.16
C SER A 159 -10.19 -30.64 13.83
N THR A 160 -10.26 -30.91 15.12
CA THR A 160 -9.18 -31.48 15.93
C THR A 160 -8.76 -32.85 15.38
N PRO A 161 -7.48 -33.14 15.16
CA PRO A 161 -7.02 -34.52 15.10
C PRO A 161 -6.80 -35.03 16.53
N THR A 162 -7.65 -35.97 16.92
CA THR A 162 -7.53 -36.82 18.11
C THR A 162 -6.20 -37.57 18.03
N SER A 163 -5.28 -37.30 18.95
CA SER A 163 -4.12 -38.18 19.16
C SER A 163 -4.61 -39.45 19.85
N SER A 164 -4.72 -40.54 19.09
CA SER A 164 -4.88 -41.88 19.64
C SER A 164 -3.53 -42.37 20.13
N SER A 165 -3.43 -42.58 21.44
CA SER A 165 -2.35 -43.34 22.07
C SER A 165 -2.39 -44.78 21.56
N THR A 166 -1.33 -45.23 20.89
CA THR A 166 -1.08 -46.66 20.71
C THR A 166 0.18 -47.01 21.48
N VAL A 167 -0.06 -47.73 22.58
CA VAL A 167 0.91 -48.51 23.34
C VAL A 167 1.47 -49.60 22.42
N THR A 168 2.78 -49.84 22.47
CA THR A 168 3.35 -51.11 22.02
C THR A 168 4.45 -51.52 22.98
N PRO A 169 4.46 -52.78 23.47
CA PRO A 169 5.43 -53.26 24.44
C PRO A 169 6.71 -53.75 23.74
N GLY A 170 7.84 -53.60 24.41
CA GLY A 170 9.14 -54.17 24.07
C GLY A 170 10.06 -54.04 25.26
#